data_AF-A0A7S2I8Y9-F1
#
_entry.id   AF-A0A7S2I8Y9-F1
#
_cell.length_a   1.000
_cell.length_b   1.000
_cell.length_c   1.000
_cell.angle_alpha   90.00
_cell.angle_beta   90.00
_cell.angle_gamma   90.00
#
_symmetry.space_group_name_H-M   'P 1'
#
loop_
_entity.id
_entity.type
_entity.pdbx_description
1 polymer ?
#
loop_
_entity_poly.entity_id
_entity_poly.type
_entity_poly.pdbx_seq_one_letter_code
_entity_poly.pdbx_strand_id
1 'polypeptide(L)'
;VLDQESAAQDGAYPIIRSVSYSEAEKALKTERTPDLVAVFMPDPLEGVPLEVIRTAPSDVPVVFFCRTEPPALVLKRRLALKLLRPPTRCPFSALAAAPAAAYDDNGWVFAVSGLGAFTTALDALRSAPRTTWEDGALTPVEQRRDALFWGIVDLKYDASRPLMERVKVLETGDGRISKFSHEGAVISERVNAHYKLVSANGTEKYTVVSTDKRLTHDIMDQGGYGHLVCRQACFPMMPAADLAERIAEELELRDGLKGDATIVLKLCNRSRAAGVLMVAASDLEATLAELLAPPEGDRIEQWLDDHARPLLESDAGSLGFSRGAMQEHLRHWWSNEGPSFVAEVFAESMLIECDGKEFDGTMRVSFVLRHRSGKIKPGMVPAPEDLEVDWIGGYWKLPSDDVSCPDVRLRSVSAARSAGTLQVKELHLQEVYAALGDSMQRLFGGAAPSLEQLMQWNP
;
A
#
# COMPACT_ATOMS: atom_id res chain seq x y z
N VAL A 1 -31.28 -16.15 19.07
CA VAL A 1 -32.55 -16.62 18.45
C VAL A 1 -32.34 -16.66 16.96
N LEU A 2 -32.16 -17.85 16.42
CA LEU A 2 -32.55 -18.28 15.06
C LEU A 2 -32.13 -19.76 14.96
N ASP A 3 -33.06 -20.62 15.36
CA ASP A 3 -33.09 -22.04 14.98
C ASP A 3 -33.52 -22.12 13.51
N GLN A 4 -32.73 -22.80 12.69
CA GLN A 4 -33.27 -23.56 11.56
C GLN A 4 -32.47 -24.86 11.44
N GLU A 5 -33.12 -25.95 11.84
CA GLU A 5 -32.74 -27.31 11.48
C GLU A 5 -32.98 -27.52 9.98
N SER A 6 -32.01 -28.13 9.30
CA SER A 6 -32.23 -28.83 8.04
C SER A 6 -31.33 -30.06 7.99
N ALA A 7 -31.97 -31.21 7.78
CA ALA A 7 -31.34 -32.52 7.67
C ALA A 7 -30.46 -32.63 6.40
N ALA A 8 -29.44 -33.49 6.50
CA ALA A 8 -28.35 -33.65 5.55
C ALA A 8 -28.71 -34.49 4.31
N GLN A 9 -28.22 -34.06 3.13
CA GLN A 9 -27.89 -34.92 2.00
C GLN A 9 -26.60 -34.39 1.33
N ASP A 10 -25.82 -35.31 0.75
CA ASP A 10 -24.51 -35.12 0.13
C ASP A 10 -24.34 -33.77 -0.61
N GLY A 11 -23.40 -32.95 -0.15
CA GLY A 11 -23.16 -31.60 -0.68
C GLY A 11 -23.34 -30.47 0.35
N ALA A 12 -23.44 -30.79 1.65
CA ALA A 12 -23.62 -29.80 2.70
C ALA A 12 -22.42 -28.84 2.82
N TYR A 13 -22.70 -27.54 2.77
CA TYR A 13 -21.75 -26.48 3.12
C TYR A 13 -21.22 -26.69 4.55
N PRO A 14 -19.94 -26.41 4.82
CA PRO A 14 -19.39 -26.53 6.17
C PRO A 14 -20.20 -25.67 7.15
N ILE A 15 -20.60 -26.24 8.29
CA ILE A 15 -21.33 -25.50 9.31
C ILE A 15 -20.32 -24.67 10.09
N ILE A 16 -20.20 -23.39 9.73
CA ILE A 16 -19.36 -22.42 10.43
C ILE A 16 -20.15 -21.89 11.63
N ARG A 17 -19.65 -22.14 12.84
CA ARG A 17 -20.18 -21.53 14.08
C ARG A 17 -19.17 -20.55 14.64
N SER A 18 -19.54 -19.26 14.64
CA SER A 18 -18.81 -18.21 15.36
C SER A 18 -19.40 -18.07 16.76
N VAL A 19 -18.56 -18.15 17.78
CA VAL A 19 -18.96 -17.98 19.18
C VAL A 19 -18.03 -16.98 19.84
N SER A 20 -18.60 -16.08 20.65
CA SER A 20 -17.79 -15.17 21.44
C SER A 20 -17.01 -15.93 22.51
N TYR A 21 -15.92 -15.33 23.02
CA TYR A 21 -15.07 -15.94 24.06
C TYR A 21 -15.87 -16.43 25.28
N SER A 22 -16.87 -15.66 25.71
CA SER A 22 -17.74 -15.97 26.85
C SER A 22 -18.78 -17.07 26.57
N GLU A 23 -19.01 -17.42 25.31
CA GLU A 23 -20.06 -18.37 24.88
C GLU A 23 -19.50 -19.71 24.40
N ALA A 24 -18.19 -19.79 24.17
CA ALA A 24 -17.55 -20.96 23.58
C ALA A 24 -17.75 -22.24 24.42
N GLU A 25 -17.80 -22.12 25.75
CA GLU A 25 -18.07 -23.26 26.65
C GLU A 25 -19.49 -23.83 26.52
N LYS A 26 -20.47 -22.99 26.14
CA LYS A 26 -21.86 -23.43 25.91
C LYS A 26 -22.01 -24.08 24.54
N ALA A 27 -21.32 -23.57 23.53
CA ALA A 27 -21.42 -24.07 22.16
C ALA A 27 -20.82 -25.48 21.99
N LEU A 28 -19.77 -25.81 22.74
CA LEU A 28 -19.13 -27.13 22.68
C LEU A 28 -19.85 -28.21 23.49
N LYS A 29 -20.85 -27.85 24.30
CA LYS A 29 -21.73 -28.80 25.02
C LYS A 29 -22.92 -29.29 24.18
N THR A 30 -22.96 -28.96 22.88
CA THR A 30 -24.03 -29.41 21.97
C THR A 30 -23.71 -30.79 21.37
N GLU A 31 -24.72 -31.59 21.01
CA GLU A 31 -24.56 -32.99 20.57
C GLU A 31 -23.78 -33.19 19.25
N ARG A 32 -23.50 -32.11 18.51
CA ARG A 32 -22.77 -32.17 17.23
C ARG A 32 -21.39 -31.51 17.33
N THR A 33 -20.37 -32.28 17.01
CA THR A 33 -18.99 -31.82 16.85
C THR A 33 -18.85 -30.87 15.66
N PRO A 34 -18.20 -29.71 15.81
CA PRO A 34 -17.99 -28.78 14.70
C PRO A 34 -16.94 -29.30 13.72
N ASP A 35 -17.08 -28.97 12.44
CA ASP A 35 -16.12 -29.32 11.37
C ASP A 35 -14.84 -28.45 11.42
N LEU A 36 -14.90 -27.29 12.08
CA LEU A 36 -13.85 -26.28 12.17
C LEU A 36 -13.98 -25.50 13.47
N VAL A 37 -12.84 -25.20 14.12
CA VAL A 37 -12.79 -24.27 15.26
C VAL A 37 -11.98 -23.03 14.85
N ALA A 38 -12.58 -21.84 14.94
CA ALA A 38 -11.88 -20.57 14.76
C ALA A 38 -11.58 -19.94 16.12
N VAL A 39 -10.31 -19.60 16.36
CA VAL A 39 -9.82 -18.99 17.60
C VAL A 39 -9.32 -17.59 17.28
N PHE A 40 -10.05 -16.61 17.78
CA PHE A 40 -9.72 -15.20 17.69
C PHE A 40 -8.93 -14.81 18.93
N MET A 41 -7.64 -14.51 18.75
CA MET A 41 -6.75 -14.19 19.87
C MET A 41 -6.63 -12.69 20.07
N PRO A 42 -7.08 -12.14 21.22
CA PRO A 42 -6.73 -10.78 21.61
C PRO A 42 -5.23 -10.70 21.91
N ASP A 43 -4.67 -9.49 21.76
CA ASP A 43 -3.36 -9.16 22.30
C ASP A 43 -3.58 -8.35 23.60
N PRO A 44 -3.03 -8.75 24.76
CA PRO A 44 -2.19 -9.94 25.02
C PRO A 44 -2.96 -11.26 24.96
N LEU A 45 -2.23 -12.38 24.71
CA LEU A 45 -2.67 -13.81 24.73
C LEU A 45 -3.27 -14.30 26.06
N GLU A 46 -3.72 -13.38 26.91
CA GLU A 46 -4.37 -13.63 28.18
C GLU A 46 -5.84 -14.02 27.95
N GLY A 47 -6.31 -15.01 28.70
CA GLY A 47 -7.68 -15.48 28.59
C GLY A 47 -7.96 -16.21 27.28
N VAL A 48 -7.22 -17.29 26.95
CA VAL A 48 -7.73 -18.32 26.03
C VAL A 48 -8.28 -19.44 26.90
N PRO A 49 -9.56 -19.85 26.77
CA PRO A 49 -10.19 -20.74 27.72
C PRO A 49 -9.82 -22.16 27.29
N LEU A 50 -8.65 -22.64 27.75
CA LEU A 50 -8.12 -23.94 27.37
C LEU A 50 -9.11 -25.08 27.62
N GLU A 51 -10.00 -24.93 28.60
CA GLU A 51 -11.04 -25.90 28.93
C GLU A 51 -12.09 -26.07 27.83
N VAL A 52 -12.49 -24.98 27.19
CA VAL A 52 -13.38 -24.98 26.03
C VAL A 52 -12.73 -25.80 24.92
N ILE A 53 -11.49 -25.45 24.56
CA ILE A 53 -10.84 -26.05 23.40
C ILE A 53 -10.47 -27.51 23.65
N ARG A 54 -10.23 -27.91 24.91
CA ARG A 54 -10.02 -29.31 25.33
C ARG A 54 -11.21 -30.24 25.06
N THR A 55 -12.42 -29.70 24.86
CA THR A 55 -13.61 -30.48 24.53
C THR A 55 -13.83 -30.67 23.03
N ALA A 56 -13.06 -29.97 22.18
CA ALA A 56 -13.10 -30.21 20.74
C ALA A 56 -12.47 -31.58 20.39
N PRO A 57 -13.03 -32.32 19.43
CA PRO A 57 -12.47 -33.61 19.00
C PRO A 57 -11.01 -33.47 18.56
N SER A 58 -10.23 -34.55 18.73
CA SER A 58 -8.80 -34.60 18.46
C SER A 58 -8.41 -34.31 17.01
N ASP A 59 -9.37 -34.33 16.09
CA ASP A 59 -9.14 -34.39 14.64
C ASP A 59 -9.59 -33.09 13.95
N VAL A 60 -10.29 -32.21 14.67
CA VAL A 60 -10.87 -31.00 14.11
C VAL A 60 -9.78 -29.97 13.83
N PRO A 61 -9.75 -29.38 12.61
CA PRO A 61 -8.89 -28.25 12.30
C PRO A 61 -9.18 -27.04 13.20
N VAL A 62 -8.12 -26.43 13.73
CA VAL A 62 -8.19 -25.19 14.51
C VAL A 62 -7.49 -24.08 13.75
N VAL A 63 -8.22 -23.01 13.45
CA VAL A 63 -7.72 -21.81 12.77
C VAL A 63 -7.47 -20.74 13.83
N PHE A 64 -6.27 -20.18 13.83
CA PHE A 64 -5.88 -19.09 14.70
C PHE A 64 -5.92 -17.77 13.93
N PHE A 65 -6.45 -16.74 14.58
CA PHE A 65 -6.33 -15.34 14.17
C PHE A 65 -5.56 -14.61 15.27
N CYS A 66 -4.38 -14.07 14.94
CA CYS A 66 -3.45 -13.46 15.91
C CYS A 66 -3.05 -12.07 15.44
N ARG A 67 -3.04 -11.03 16.28
CA ARG A 67 -2.56 -9.70 15.85
C ARG A 67 -1.08 -9.66 15.47
N THR A 68 -0.25 -10.36 16.23
CA THR A 68 1.19 -10.42 16.03
C THR A 68 1.60 -11.56 15.12
N GLU A 69 2.73 -11.38 14.42
CA GLU A 69 3.28 -12.44 13.56
C GLU A 69 3.62 -13.68 14.39
N PRO A 70 2.98 -14.83 14.11
CA PRO A 70 3.32 -16.07 14.76
C PRO A 70 4.74 -16.48 14.35
N PRO A 71 5.53 -17.10 15.24
CA PRO A 71 6.89 -17.51 14.92
C PRO A 71 6.87 -18.69 13.93
N ALA A 72 6.75 -18.40 12.63
CA ALA A 72 6.42 -19.37 11.58
C ALA A 72 7.40 -20.55 11.54
N LEU A 73 8.71 -20.29 11.72
CA LEU A 73 9.73 -21.33 11.78
C LEU A 73 9.57 -22.23 13.02
N VAL A 74 9.22 -21.66 14.18
CA VAL A 74 8.99 -22.43 15.41
C VAL A 74 7.74 -23.28 15.26
N LEU A 75 6.66 -22.70 14.74
CA LEU A 75 5.42 -23.42 14.44
C LEU A 75 5.66 -24.57 13.47
N LYS A 76 6.34 -24.31 12.34
CA LYS A 76 6.69 -25.33 11.36
C LYS A 76 7.51 -26.47 11.96
N ARG A 77 8.50 -26.16 12.80
CA ARG A 77 9.34 -27.17 13.48
C ARG A 77 8.57 -27.98 14.51
N ARG A 78 7.74 -27.34 15.34
CA ARG A 78 7.04 -27.99 16.44
C ARG A 78 5.80 -28.77 15.99
N LEU A 79 5.11 -28.29 14.95
CA LEU A 79 3.84 -28.85 14.49
C LEU A 79 4.01 -29.80 13.31
N ALA A 80 5.07 -29.62 12.49
CA ALA A 80 5.34 -30.43 11.31
C ALA A 80 4.07 -30.64 10.45
N LEU A 81 3.67 -31.90 10.22
CA LEU A 81 2.47 -32.27 9.43
C LEU A 81 1.15 -31.81 10.05
N LYS A 82 1.16 -31.40 11.32
CA LYS A 82 -0.04 -30.87 12.01
C LYS A 82 -0.26 -29.38 11.75
N LEU A 83 0.68 -28.68 11.09
CA LEU A 83 0.46 -27.32 10.59
C LEU A 83 -0.23 -27.41 9.23
N LEU A 84 -1.56 -27.31 9.23
CA LEU A 84 -2.39 -27.40 8.02
C LEU A 84 -2.18 -26.19 7.10
N ARG A 85 -2.01 -25.01 7.69
CA ARG A 85 -1.72 -23.77 6.97
C ARG A 85 -0.65 -22.99 7.72
N PRO A 86 0.46 -22.58 7.07
CA PRO A 86 1.45 -21.74 7.70
C PRO A 86 0.86 -20.35 8.02
N PRO A 87 1.48 -19.58 8.94
CA PRO A 87 1.15 -18.19 9.14
C PRO A 87 1.16 -17.41 7.83
N THR A 88 0.02 -16.82 7.53
CA THR A 88 -0.22 -15.91 6.40
C THR A 88 -0.96 -14.69 6.90
N ARG A 89 -0.83 -13.53 6.26
CA ARG A 89 -1.65 -12.37 6.60
C ARG A 89 -3.13 -12.71 6.38
N CYS A 90 -4.01 -12.25 7.28
CA CYS A 90 -5.45 -12.46 7.14
C CYS A 90 -5.97 -11.65 5.95
N PRO A 91 -6.45 -12.29 4.86
CA PRO A 91 -6.88 -11.57 3.66
C PRO A 91 -8.29 -10.98 3.77
N PHE A 92 -9.03 -11.29 4.84
CA PHE A 92 -10.41 -10.88 5.08
C PHE A 92 -10.55 -9.77 6.14
N SER A 93 -9.44 -9.12 6.49
CA SER A 93 -9.37 -8.15 7.57
C SER A 93 -9.82 -6.75 7.13
N ALA A 94 -11.07 -6.40 7.46
CA ALA A 94 -11.61 -5.03 7.38
C ALA A 94 -12.97 -4.86 8.07
N LEU A 95 -13.40 -5.82 8.91
CA LEU A 95 -14.76 -5.83 9.47
C LEU A 95 -14.78 -6.18 10.95
N ALA A 96 -14.64 -5.14 11.76
CA ALA A 96 -15.64 -4.88 12.78
C ALA A 96 -16.13 -3.43 12.61
N ALA A 97 -17.09 -3.20 11.71
CA ALA A 97 -17.79 -1.93 11.55
C ALA A 97 -18.70 -1.61 12.76
N ALA A 98 -18.13 -1.60 13.97
CA ALA A 98 -18.76 -1.16 15.20
C ALA A 98 -17.76 -0.24 15.93
N PRO A 99 -18.08 1.06 16.13
CA PRO A 99 -17.21 2.03 16.81
C PRO A 99 -16.81 1.65 18.25
N ALA A 100 -17.39 0.58 18.80
CA ALA A 100 -17.15 0.09 20.17
C ALA A 100 -16.46 -1.29 20.24
N ALA A 101 -16.07 -1.90 19.11
CA ALA A 101 -15.44 -3.21 19.13
C ALA A 101 -13.96 -3.12 19.56
N ALA A 102 -13.58 -3.82 20.64
CA ALA A 102 -12.21 -3.94 21.13
C ALA A 102 -11.32 -4.86 20.26
N TYR A 103 -11.83 -5.31 19.11
CA TYR A 103 -11.23 -6.36 18.29
C TYR A 103 -10.76 -5.81 16.94
N ASP A 104 -9.44 -5.74 16.76
CA ASP A 104 -8.70 -5.49 15.52
C ASP A 104 -8.26 -6.83 14.91
N ASP A 105 -8.68 -7.09 13.67
CA ASP A 105 -8.56 -8.33 12.90
C ASP A 105 -7.45 -8.32 11.84
N ASN A 106 -6.57 -7.30 11.82
CA ASN A 106 -5.41 -7.16 10.92
C ASN A 106 -4.24 -8.13 11.20
N GLY A 107 -4.61 -9.30 11.69
CA GLY A 107 -3.74 -10.32 12.18
C GLY A 107 -3.22 -11.29 11.12
N TRP A 108 -2.54 -12.29 11.63
CA TRP A 108 -2.08 -13.47 10.94
C TRP A 108 -3.08 -14.60 11.15
N VAL A 109 -3.31 -15.33 10.07
CA VAL A 109 -4.08 -16.56 10.07
C VAL A 109 -3.17 -17.76 9.84
N PHE A 110 -3.32 -18.79 10.67
CA PHE A 110 -2.73 -20.10 10.45
C PHE A 110 -3.66 -21.19 10.95
N ALA A 111 -3.46 -22.43 10.50
CA ALA A 111 -4.34 -23.54 10.87
C ALA A 111 -3.54 -24.75 11.30
N VAL A 112 -4.04 -25.46 12.31
CA VAL A 112 -3.43 -26.68 12.85
C VAL A 112 -4.45 -27.81 12.94
N SER A 113 -3.99 -29.05 12.91
CA SER A 113 -4.84 -30.23 13.05
C SER A 113 -4.80 -30.75 14.48
N GLY A 114 -5.95 -30.68 15.15
CA GLY A 114 -6.18 -31.34 16.42
C GLY A 114 -5.68 -30.61 17.67
N LEU A 115 -6.22 -31.04 18.81
CA LEU A 115 -6.00 -30.40 20.11
C LEU A 115 -4.53 -30.37 20.56
N GLY A 116 -3.77 -31.42 20.28
CA GLY A 116 -2.34 -31.47 20.62
C GLY A 116 -1.49 -30.48 19.80
N ALA A 117 -1.90 -30.19 18.57
CA ALA A 117 -1.26 -29.17 17.75
C ALA A 117 -1.66 -27.76 18.21
N PHE A 118 -2.91 -27.59 18.64
CA PHE A 118 -3.40 -26.35 19.21
C PHE A 118 -2.60 -25.91 20.45
N THR A 119 -2.40 -26.79 21.43
CA THR A 119 -1.64 -26.45 22.64
C THR A 119 -0.19 -26.09 22.31
N THR A 120 0.43 -26.88 21.42
CA THR A 120 1.80 -26.64 20.94
C THR A 120 1.91 -25.29 20.22
N ALA A 121 0.90 -24.90 19.46
CA ALA A 121 0.84 -23.60 18.78
C ALA A 121 0.70 -22.44 19.77
N LEU A 122 -0.18 -22.55 20.76
CA LEU A 122 -0.32 -21.56 21.83
C LEU A 122 0.98 -21.37 22.61
N ASP A 123 1.67 -22.45 22.94
CA ASP A 123 2.95 -22.38 23.66
C ASP A 123 4.01 -21.69 22.79
N ALA A 124 4.03 -21.96 21.49
CA ALA A 124 4.92 -21.28 20.55
C ALA A 124 4.63 -19.76 20.51
N LEU A 125 3.35 -19.37 20.45
CA LEU A 125 2.90 -17.98 20.44
C LEU A 125 3.24 -17.24 21.74
N ARG A 126 3.05 -17.88 22.90
CA ARG A 126 3.41 -17.31 24.22
C ARG A 126 4.92 -17.16 24.41
N SER A 127 5.70 -18.07 23.84
CA SER A 127 7.16 -18.04 23.92
C SER A 127 7.82 -17.13 22.88
N ALA A 128 7.05 -16.58 21.94
CA ALA A 128 7.59 -15.69 20.93
C ALA A 128 8.02 -14.37 21.58
N PRO A 129 9.24 -13.89 21.33
CA PRO A 129 9.63 -12.55 21.75
C PRO A 129 8.66 -11.56 21.10
N ARG A 130 7.94 -10.79 21.92
CA ARG A 130 7.09 -9.70 21.43
C ARG A 130 8.00 -8.69 20.75
N THR A 131 7.84 -8.50 19.45
CA THR A 131 8.42 -7.34 18.75
C THR A 131 7.56 -6.12 19.09
N THR A 132 7.53 -5.73 20.35
CA THR A 132 7.10 -4.39 20.72
C THR A 132 8.26 -3.48 20.36
N TRP A 133 8.04 -2.53 19.44
CA TRP A 133 8.99 -1.49 19.05
C TRP A 133 9.24 -0.45 20.17
N GLU A 134 8.96 -0.84 21.41
CA GLU A 134 9.07 -0.05 22.62
C GLU A 134 10.52 -0.16 23.10
N ASP A 135 11.37 0.68 22.50
CA ASP A 135 12.29 1.55 23.22
C ASP A 135 13.23 2.20 22.20
N GLY A 136 13.29 3.54 22.21
CA GLY A 136 14.12 4.37 21.33
C GLY A 136 15.63 4.24 21.56
N ALA A 137 16.09 3.11 22.09
CA ALA A 137 17.50 2.80 22.22
C ALA A 137 18.08 2.44 20.85
N LEU A 138 19.09 3.19 20.41
CA LEU A 138 19.85 2.88 19.21
C LEU A 138 20.47 1.49 19.34
N THR A 139 20.05 0.57 18.47
CA THR A 139 20.69 -0.75 18.37
C THR A 139 22.11 -0.55 17.81
N PRO A 140 23.17 -1.10 18.44
CA PRO A 140 24.52 -1.10 17.89
C PRO A 140 24.51 -1.60 16.45
N VAL A 141 25.34 -1.02 15.58
CA VAL A 141 25.32 -1.32 14.13
C VAL A 141 25.48 -2.82 13.84
N GLU A 142 26.29 -3.53 14.63
CA GLU A 142 26.49 -4.98 14.46
C GLU A 142 25.22 -5.80 14.76
N GLN A 143 24.32 -5.26 15.60
CA GLN A 143 23.07 -5.89 16.02
C GLN A 143 21.87 -5.47 15.15
N ARG A 144 22.06 -4.51 14.23
CA ARG A 144 21.01 -4.10 13.30
C ARG A 144 20.71 -5.20 12.28
N ARG A 145 19.43 -5.28 11.90
CA ARG A 145 18.92 -6.25 10.95
C ARG A 145 19.33 -5.86 9.52
N ASP A 146 19.69 -6.86 8.72
CA ASP A 146 19.94 -6.67 7.30
C ASP A 146 18.65 -6.32 6.57
N ALA A 147 18.72 -5.27 5.75
CA ALA A 147 17.65 -4.78 4.89
C ALA A 147 18.14 -4.74 3.43
N LEU A 148 17.35 -5.30 2.52
CA LEU A 148 17.59 -5.29 1.08
C LEU A 148 17.21 -3.95 0.45
N PHE A 149 16.14 -3.34 0.95
CA PHE A 149 15.57 -2.10 0.42
C PHE A 149 14.79 -1.39 1.51
N TRP A 150 14.79 -0.06 1.47
CA TRP A 150 13.88 0.79 2.23
C TRP A 150 13.00 1.53 1.24
N GLY A 151 11.71 1.20 1.23
CA GLY A 151 10.75 1.77 0.32
C GLY A 151 9.66 2.56 1.01
N ILE A 152 8.94 3.34 0.22
CA ILE A 152 7.71 4.01 0.58
C ILE A 152 6.61 3.67 -0.44
N VAL A 153 5.37 3.75 0.01
CA VAL A 153 4.16 3.67 -0.81
C VAL A 153 3.33 4.91 -0.53
N ASP A 154 3.01 5.67 -1.56
CA ASP A 154 2.04 6.75 -1.49
C ASP A 154 0.69 6.23 -2.00
N LEU A 155 -0.37 6.39 -1.21
CA LEU A 155 -1.69 5.83 -1.48
C LEU A 155 -2.83 6.73 -1.00
N LYS A 156 -4.00 6.53 -1.59
CA LYS A 156 -5.29 7.00 -1.06
C LYS A 156 -5.92 5.90 -0.22
N TYR A 157 -6.55 6.29 0.89
CA TYR A 157 -7.20 5.37 1.81
C TYR A 157 -8.56 5.90 2.25
N ASP A 158 -9.58 5.04 2.19
CA ASP A 158 -10.94 5.38 2.61
C ASP A 158 -11.62 4.19 3.29
N ALA A 159 -11.72 4.26 4.63
CA ALA A 159 -12.31 3.21 5.46
C ALA A 159 -13.82 3.02 5.22
N SER A 160 -14.50 3.99 4.61
CA SER A 160 -15.95 3.91 4.34
C SER A 160 -16.27 3.03 3.14
N ARG A 161 -15.28 2.73 2.29
CA ARG A 161 -15.43 1.92 1.08
C ARG A 161 -15.46 0.42 1.39
N PRO A 162 -15.97 -0.42 0.46
CA PRO A 162 -15.80 -1.85 0.52
C PRO A 162 -14.32 -2.24 0.68
N LEU A 163 -14.04 -3.32 1.42
CA LEU A 163 -12.67 -3.75 1.79
C LEU A 163 -11.67 -3.68 0.62
N MET A 164 -12.03 -4.24 -0.53
CA MET A 164 -11.15 -4.33 -1.71
C MET A 164 -10.93 -2.99 -2.42
N GLU A 165 -11.66 -1.94 -2.04
CA GLU A 165 -11.63 -0.60 -2.63
C GLU A 165 -11.05 0.46 -1.69
N ARG A 166 -10.74 0.09 -0.44
CA ARG A 166 -10.26 1.03 0.59
C ARG A 166 -8.86 1.57 0.31
N VAL A 167 -8.03 0.83 -0.43
CA VAL A 167 -6.62 1.19 -0.69
C VAL A 167 -6.43 1.41 -2.18
N LYS A 168 -5.87 2.56 -2.55
CA LYS A 168 -5.44 2.88 -3.91
C LYS A 168 -4.00 3.39 -3.92
N VAL A 169 -3.07 2.53 -4.32
CA VAL A 169 -1.65 2.84 -4.50
C VAL A 169 -1.50 3.81 -5.67
N LEU A 170 -0.84 4.93 -5.40
CA LEU A 170 -0.55 5.98 -6.39
C LEU A 170 0.85 5.83 -6.97
N GLU A 171 1.84 5.54 -6.12
CA GLU A 171 3.23 5.31 -6.52
C GLU A 171 4.01 4.63 -5.40
N THR A 172 5.11 3.95 -5.78
CA THR A 172 6.16 3.56 -4.83
C THR A 172 7.38 4.47 -4.97
N GLY A 173 8.22 4.48 -3.94
CA GLY A 173 9.43 5.30 -3.93
C GLY A 173 10.54 4.73 -3.06
N ASP A 174 11.76 5.18 -3.34
CA ASP A 174 12.92 4.85 -2.52
C ASP A 174 12.97 5.73 -1.27
N GLY A 175 12.94 5.11 -0.09
CA GLY A 175 12.99 5.76 1.22
C GLY A 175 14.28 6.56 1.43
N ARG A 176 15.41 6.14 0.86
CA ARG A 176 16.73 6.81 1.03
C ARG A 176 16.75 8.24 0.51
N ILE A 177 16.02 8.48 -0.59
CA ILE A 177 15.95 9.78 -1.27
C ILE A 177 14.60 10.47 -1.06
N SER A 178 13.70 9.83 -0.34
CA SER A 178 12.42 10.41 0.04
C SER A 178 12.59 11.29 1.26
N LYS A 179 12.00 12.49 1.20
CA LYS A 179 12.02 13.41 2.34
C LYS A 179 10.89 13.04 3.30
N PHE A 180 11.26 12.80 4.54
CA PHE A 180 10.36 12.67 5.68
C PHE A 180 10.42 13.97 6.49
N SER A 181 9.26 14.54 6.80
CA SER A 181 9.14 15.76 7.61
C SER A 181 8.09 15.56 8.69
N HIS A 182 8.23 16.31 9.79
CA HIS A 182 7.26 16.33 10.90
C HIS A 182 6.93 14.92 11.40
N GLU A 183 5.67 14.49 11.34
CA GLU A 183 5.22 13.15 11.78
C GLU A 183 5.92 12.01 11.04
N GLY A 184 6.42 12.26 9.82
CA GLY A 184 7.21 11.29 9.08
C GLY A 184 8.65 11.13 9.56
N ALA A 185 9.22 12.09 10.30
CA ALA A 185 10.65 12.10 10.67
C ALA A 185 11.05 10.86 11.48
N VAL A 186 10.16 10.40 12.36
CA VAL A 186 10.35 9.20 13.20
C VAL A 186 10.59 7.94 12.37
N ILE A 187 10.09 7.86 11.14
CA ILE A 187 10.29 6.71 10.26
C ILE A 187 11.76 6.56 9.90
N SER A 188 12.42 7.67 9.54
CA SER A 188 13.84 7.67 9.20
C SER A 188 14.69 7.29 10.42
N GLU A 189 14.34 7.80 11.60
CA GLU A 189 15.00 7.46 12.86
C GLU A 189 14.89 5.96 13.16
N ARG A 190 13.68 5.38 13.04
CA ARG A 190 13.45 3.95 13.24
C ARG A 190 14.24 3.08 12.27
N VAL A 191 14.25 3.43 10.98
CA VAL A 191 15.02 2.69 9.97
C VAL A 191 16.50 2.71 10.34
N ASN A 192 17.04 3.89 10.63
CA ASN A 192 18.44 4.05 10.99
C ASN A 192 18.79 3.39 12.33
N ALA A 193 17.87 3.29 13.28
CA ALA A 193 18.09 2.66 14.57
C ALA A 193 18.18 1.13 14.47
N HIS A 194 17.35 0.51 13.61
CA HIS A 194 17.15 -0.94 13.63
C HIS A 194 17.68 -1.70 12.41
N TYR A 195 17.98 -1.00 11.31
CA TYR A 195 18.37 -1.65 10.06
C TYR A 195 19.71 -1.15 9.54
N LYS A 196 20.37 -2.03 8.78
CA LYS A 196 21.50 -1.70 7.92
C LYS A 196 21.16 -2.13 6.50
N LEU A 197 21.20 -1.17 5.57
CA LEU A 197 20.93 -1.43 4.16
C LEU A 197 22.13 -2.14 3.54
N VAL A 198 21.90 -3.35 3.08
CA VAL A 198 22.93 -4.18 2.45
C VAL A 198 22.98 -3.80 0.97
N SER A 199 24.15 -3.42 0.49
CA SER A 199 24.37 -3.22 -0.94
C SER A 199 24.33 -4.57 -1.66
N ALA A 200 23.15 -4.96 -2.12
CA ALA A 200 22.98 -6.11 -3.00
C ALA A 200 22.94 -5.61 -4.45
N ASN A 201 23.63 -6.30 -5.36
CA ASN A 201 23.58 -6.01 -6.81
C ASN A 201 22.17 -6.24 -7.43
N GLY A 202 21.15 -6.59 -6.64
CA GLY A 202 19.73 -6.60 -7.03
C GLY A 202 18.98 -5.28 -6.74
N THR A 203 19.69 -4.26 -6.25
CA THR A 203 19.13 -2.92 -5.97
C THR A 203 18.66 -2.19 -7.23
N GLU A 204 19.11 -2.60 -8.42
CA GLU A 204 18.67 -2.03 -9.70
C GLU A 204 17.16 -2.21 -9.91
N LYS A 205 16.62 -3.41 -9.67
CA LYS A 205 15.17 -3.65 -9.77
C LYS A 205 14.39 -2.74 -8.85
N TYR A 206 14.79 -2.66 -7.58
CA TYR A 206 14.08 -1.87 -6.58
C TYR A 206 14.10 -0.39 -6.94
N THR A 207 15.25 0.08 -7.44
CA THR A 207 15.40 1.46 -7.92
C THR A 207 14.46 1.70 -9.09
N VAL A 208 14.50 0.86 -10.13
CA VAL A 208 13.66 0.97 -11.33
C VAL A 208 12.16 1.03 -10.95
N VAL A 209 11.68 0.05 -10.20
CA VAL A 209 10.27 -0.02 -9.76
C VAL A 209 9.86 1.20 -8.94
N SER A 210 10.76 1.71 -8.10
CA SER A 210 10.52 2.88 -7.25
C SER A 210 10.67 4.24 -7.96
N THR A 211 11.09 4.23 -9.22
CA THR A 211 11.31 5.45 -10.03
C THR A 211 10.34 5.60 -11.20
N ASP A 212 9.65 4.52 -11.56
CA ASP A 212 8.70 4.49 -12.65
C ASP A 212 7.29 4.17 -12.11
N LYS A 213 6.41 5.18 -12.20
CA LYS A 213 5.03 5.07 -11.70
C LYS A 213 4.23 4.00 -12.44
N ARG A 214 4.51 3.83 -13.73
CA ARG A 214 3.83 2.86 -14.57
C ARG A 214 4.17 1.44 -14.13
N LEU A 215 5.45 1.17 -13.84
CA LEU A 215 5.90 -0.16 -13.42
C LEU A 215 5.26 -0.61 -12.10
N THR A 216 5.04 0.32 -11.16
CA THR A 216 4.32 0.02 -9.93
C THR A 216 2.94 -0.57 -10.23
N HIS A 217 2.19 0.09 -11.11
CA HIS A 217 0.87 -0.36 -11.52
C HIS A 217 0.91 -1.69 -12.28
N ASP A 218 1.68 -1.77 -13.36
CA ASP A 218 1.64 -2.91 -14.28
C ASP A 218 2.05 -4.22 -13.59
N ILE A 219 3.03 -4.16 -12.68
CA ILE A 219 3.44 -5.33 -11.90
C ILE A 219 2.38 -5.71 -10.86
N MET A 220 1.74 -4.73 -10.21
CA MET A 220 0.64 -5.02 -9.29
C MET A 220 -0.56 -5.65 -10.01
N ASP A 221 -0.95 -5.10 -11.15
CA ASP A 221 -2.08 -5.59 -11.96
C ASP A 221 -1.82 -7.00 -12.49
N GLN A 222 -0.66 -7.24 -13.13
CA GLN A 222 -0.24 -8.59 -13.57
C GLN A 222 -0.12 -9.56 -12.40
N GLY A 223 0.21 -9.05 -11.21
CA GLY A 223 0.25 -9.79 -9.97
C GLY A 223 -1.13 -10.17 -9.40
N GLY A 224 -2.24 -9.78 -10.04
CA GLY A 224 -3.60 -10.00 -9.56
C GLY A 224 -4.06 -8.98 -8.51
N TYR A 225 -3.34 -7.87 -8.36
CA TYR A 225 -3.62 -6.80 -7.42
C TYR A 225 -4.13 -5.51 -8.09
N GLY A 226 -4.72 -5.62 -9.29
CA GLY A 226 -5.32 -4.48 -9.99
C GLY A 226 -6.35 -3.69 -9.17
N HIS A 227 -6.99 -4.34 -8.19
CA HIS A 227 -7.90 -3.68 -7.26
C HIS A 227 -7.21 -2.71 -6.29
N LEU A 228 -5.90 -2.86 -6.04
CA LEU A 228 -5.12 -1.98 -5.15
C LEU A 228 -4.56 -0.75 -5.86
N VAL A 229 -4.65 -0.66 -7.17
CA VAL A 229 -4.15 0.47 -7.95
C VAL A 229 -5.31 1.24 -8.58
N CYS A 230 -5.06 2.50 -8.92
CA CYS A 230 -5.99 3.24 -9.76
C CYS A 230 -5.95 2.68 -11.17
N ARG A 231 -7.10 2.65 -11.85
CA ARG A 231 -7.11 2.36 -13.28
C ARG A 231 -6.31 3.42 -14.01
N GLN A 232 -5.37 2.98 -14.83
CA GLN A 232 -4.53 3.86 -15.61
C GLN A 232 -4.24 3.27 -16.98
N ALA A 233 -3.82 4.12 -17.91
CA ALA A 233 -3.27 3.74 -19.20
C ALA A 233 -2.06 4.62 -19.55
N CYS A 234 -1.15 4.10 -20.37
CA CYS A 234 0.09 4.76 -20.76
C CYS A 234 0.02 5.18 -22.24
N PHE A 235 0.44 6.40 -22.53
CA PHE A 235 0.34 7.01 -23.87
C PHE A 235 1.67 7.64 -24.28
N PRO A 236 2.00 7.66 -25.58
CA PRO A 236 3.19 8.32 -26.07
C PRO A 236 3.11 9.84 -25.86
N MET A 237 4.25 10.48 -25.62
CA MET A 237 4.43 11.94 -25.56
C MET A 237 4.41 12.56 -26.97
N MET A 238 3.39 12.23 -27.75
CA MET A 238 3.21 12.74 -29.11
C MET A 238 1.77 13.23 -29.29
N PRO A 239 1.55 14.41 -29.88
CA PRO A 239 0.21 14.87 -30.22
C PRO A 239 -0.51 13.89 -31.14
N ALA A 240 -1.76 13.57 -30.82
CA ALA A 240 -2.67 12.85 -31.71
C ALA A 240 -4.09 13.40 -31.55
N ALA A 241 -4.82 13.53 -32.66
CA ALA A 241 -6.14 14.17 -32.68
C ALA A 241 -7.20 13.40 -31.88
N ASP A 242 -7.05 12.08 -31.74
CA ASP A 242 -7.95 11.17 -31.03
C ASP A 242 -7.46 10.82 -29.61
N LEU A 243 -6.37 11.44 -29.14
CA LEU A 243 -5.71 11.04 -27.88
C LEU A 243 -6.62 11.20 -26.67
N ALA A 244 -7.37 12.29 -26.59
CA ALA A 244 -8.30 12.55 -25.48
C ALA A 244 -9.43 11.51 -25.43
N GLU A 245 -10.00 11.16 -26.59
CA GLU A 245 -11.04 10.14 -26.73
C GLU A 245 -10.50 8.76 -26.30
N ARG A 246 -9.33 8.38 -26.80
CA ARG A 246 -8.65 7.14 -26.41
C ARG A 246 -8.35 7.05 -24.92
N ILE A 247 -7.91 8.14 -24.30
CA ILE A 247 -7.71 8.20 -22.83
C ILE A 247 -9.04 7.94 -22.12
N ALA A 248 -10.11 8.61 -22.53
CA ALA A 248 -11.41 8.43 -21.90
C ALA A 248 -11.96 7.00 -22.05
N GLU A 249 -11.73 6.37 -23.21
CA GLU A 249 -12.10 4.98 -23.47
C GLU A 249 -11.30 3.98 -22.63
N GLU A 250 -9.97 4.09 -22.59
CA GLU A 250 -9.08 3.20 -21.84
C GLU A 250 -9.30 3.31 -20.31
N LEU A 251 -9.66 4.51 -19.82
CA LEU A 251 -10.05 4.70 -18.42
C LEU A 251 -11.50 4.23 -18.14
N GLU A 252 -12.23 3.80 -19.18
CA GLU A 252 -13.64 3.45 -19.20
C GLU A 252 -14.51 4.51 -18.50
N LEU A 253 -14.28 5.79 -18.83
CA LEU A 253 -15.09 6.87 -18.29
C LEU A 253 -16.52 6.72 -18.84
N ARG A 254 -17.46 6.29 -17.99
CA ARG A 254 -18.84 5.95 -18.38
C ARG A 254 -19.54 7.13 -19.06
N ASP A 255 -20.29 6.82 -20.11
CA ASP A 255 -21.17 7.78 -20.81
C ASP A 255 -22.24 8.31 -19.83
N GLY A 256 -22.04 9.53 -19.34
CA GLY A 256 -22.83 10.17 -18.28
C GLY A 256 -21.99 10.86 -17.20
N LEU A 257 -20.71 10.49 -17.07
CA LEU A 257 -19.73 11.11 -16.14
C LEU A 257 -18.52 11.73 -16.88
N LYS A 258 -18.46 11.62 -18.21
CA LYS A 258 -17.38 12.17 -19.05
C LYS A 258 -17.17 13.69 -18.90
N GLY A 259 -18.16 14.46 -18.44
CA GLY A 259 -18.02 15.91 -18.24
C GLY A 259 -17.30 16.28 -16.93
N ASP A 260 -17.63 15.58 -15.84
CA ASP A 260 -17.20 15.95 -14.49
C ASP A 260 -16.06 15.07 -13.94
N ALA A 261 -15.69 14.01 -14.67
CA ALA A 261 -14.60 13.14 -14.27
C ALA A 261 -13.27 13.90 -14.20
N THR A 262 -12.51 13.70 -13.13
CA THR A 262 -11.14 14.19 -13.02
C THR A 262 -10.16 13.10 -13.44
N ILE A 263 -9.29 13.46 -14.38
CA ILE A 263 -8.21 12.62 -14.91
C ILE A 263 -6.90 13.15 -14.37
N VAL A 264 -6.01 12.24 -13.97
CA VAL A 264 -4.68 12.58 -13.50
C VAL A 264 -3.68 12.26 -14.59
N LEU A 265 -3.00 13.28 -15.12
CA LEU A 265 -1.91 13.12 -16.07
C LEU A 265 -0.58 13.14 -15.34
N LYS A 266 0.26 12.12 -15.52
CA LYS A 266 1.52 11.94 -14.80
C LYS A 266 2.64 11.56 -15.75
N LEU A 267 3.80 12.22 -15.66
CA LEU A 267 5.02 11.69 -16.29
C LEU A 267 5.41 10.37 -15.62
N CYS A 268 5.84 9.38 -16.40
CA CYS A 268 6.19 8.03 -15.89
C CYS A 268 7.38 8.07 -14.93
N ASN A 269 8.40 8.85 -15.28
CA ASN A 269 9.58 9.04 -14.44
C ASN A 269 9.28 9.89 -13.19
N ARG A 270 10.22 9.89 -12.24
CA ARG A 270 10.06 10.59 -10.97
C ARG A 270 10.16 12.11 -11.12
N SER A 271 9.07 12.74 -11.51
CA SER A 271 8.92 14.20 -11.66
C SER A 271 8.30 14.92 -10.44
N ARG A 272 8.17 14.23 -9.30
CA ARG A 272 7.46 14.73 -8.09
C ARG A 272 6.09 15.35 -8.46
N ALA A 273 5.56 16.24 -7.64
CA ALA A 273 4.26 16.89 -7.87
C ALA A 273 4.21 17.75 -9.15
N ALA A 274 5.35 18.14 -9.71
CA ALA A 274 5.41 19.08 -10.83
C ALA A 274 5.17 18.40 -12.20
N GLY A 275 5.28 17.07 -12.28
CA GLY A 275 4.86 16.30 -13.44
C GLY A 275 3.47 15.66 -13.32
N VAL A 276 2.64 16.13 -12.38
CA VAL A 276 1.29 15.59 -12.13
C VAL A 276 0.26 16.71 -12.32
N LEU A 277 -0.66 16.55 -13.26
CA LEU A 277 -1.79 17.46 -13.50
C LEU A 277 -3.12 16.79 -13.22
N MET A 278 -4.03 17.58 -12.64
CA MET A 278 -5.42 17.22 -12.42
C MET A 278 -6.24 17.92 -13.50
N VAL A 279 -6.95 17.18 -14.34
CA VAL A 279 -7.60 17.72 -15.53
C VAL A 279 -9.06 17.25 -15.54
N ALA A 280 -10.00 18.17 -15.67
CA ALA A 280 -11.38 17.79 -15.95
C ALA A 280 -11.44 17.13 -17.32
N ALA A 281 -12.23 16.07 -17.47
CA ALA A 281 -12.34 15.36 -18.73
C ALA A 281 -12.84 16.27 -19.88
N SER A 282 -13.63 17.31 -19.58
CA SER A 282 -14.02 18.36 -20.53
C SER A 282 -12.85 19.18 -21.07
N ASP A 283 -11.78 19.32 -20.30
CA ASP A 283 -10.63 20.18 -20.60
C ASP A 283 -9.42 19.37 -21.07
N LEU A 284 -9.57 18.04 -21.18
CA LEU A 284 -8.48 17.11 -21.48
C LEU A 284 -7.83 17.41 -22.84
N GLU A 285 -8.63 17.63 -23.88
CA GLU A 285 -8.13 17.90 -25.23
C GLU A 285 -7.27 19.17 -25.28
N ALA A 286 -7.78 20.27 -24.74
CA ALA A 286 -7.06 21.53 -24.67
C ALA A 286 -5.77 21.41 -23.85
N THR A 287 -5.83 20.71 -22.71
CA THR A 287 -4.66 20.50 -21.85
C THR A 287 -3.59 19.66 -22.54
N LEU A 288 -3.97 18.58 -23.23
CA LEU A 288 -3.02 17.75 -23.98
C LEU A 288 -2.38 18.52 -25.13
N ALA A 289 -3.14 19.37 -25.82
CA ALA A 289 -2.60 20.22 -26.88
C ALA A 289 -1.51 21.15 -26.35
N GLU A 290 -1.66 21.73 -25.15
CA GLU A 290 -0.62 22.55 -24.52
C GLU A 290 0.58 21.72 -24.04
N LEU A 291 0.34 20.58 -23.39
CA LEU A 291 1.39 19.74 -22.81
C LEU A 291 2.28 19.09 -23.87
N LEU A 292 1.72 18.68 -25.00
CA LEU A 292 2.40 17.86 -26.01
C LEU A 292 2.92 18.67 -27.22
N ALA A 293 2.63 19.97 -27.30
CA ALA A 293 3.14 20.86 -28.34
C ALA A 293 4.11 21.89 -27.74
N PRO A 294 5.37 21.52 -27.46
CA PRO A 294 6.37 22.49 -27.03
C PRO A 294 6.55 23.59 -28.09
N PRO A 295 6.95 24.81 -27.70
CA PRO A 295 7.32 25.83 -28.66
C PRO A 295 8.47 25.33 -29.55
N GLU A 296 8.49 25.75 -30.82
CA GLU A 296 9.51 25.36 -31.80
C GLU A 296 10.27 26.58 -32.36
N GLY A 297 11.52 26.39 -32.77
CA GLY A 297 12.36 27.41 -33.41
C GLY A 297 12.53 28.67 -32.56
N ASP A 298 12.39 29.84 -33.17
CA ASP A 298 12.54 31.15 -32.52
C ASP A 298 11.56 31.36 -31.34
N ARG A 299 10.46 30.58 -31.28
CA ARG A 299 9.51 30.63 -30.16
C ARG A 299 10.08 30.00 -28.89
N ILE A 300 11.05 29.09 -29.00
CA ILE A 300 11.76 28.55 -27.82
C ILE A 300 12.63 29.65 -27.21
N GLU A 301 13.38 30.38 -28.03
CA GLU A 301 14.22 31.48 -27.54
C GLU A 301 13.36 32.58 -26.92
N GLN A 302 12.25 32.95 -27.56
CA GLN A 302 11.30 33.90 -27.00
C GLN A 302 10.70 33.39 -25.68
N TRP A 303 10.29 32.12 -25.61
CA TRP A 303 9.75 31.53 -24.39
C TRP A 303 10.80 31.49 -23.26
N LEU A 304 12.05 31.13 -23.57
CA LEU A 304 13.17 31.18 -22.62
C LEU A 304 13.48 32.61 -22.16
N ASP A 305 13.39 33.59 -23.05
CA ASP A 305 13.60 34.99 -22.72
C ASP A 305 12.49 35.53 -21.83
N ASP A 306 11.25 35.14 -22.08
CA ASP A 306 10.09 35.58 -21.32
C ASP A 306 10.00 34.88 -19.94
N HIS A 307 10.49 33.64 -19.81
CA HIS A 307 10.26 32.80 -18.63
C HIS A 307 11.52 32.32 -17.89
N ALA A 308 12.66 32.17 -18.57
CA ALA A 308 13.91 31.66 -18.00
C ALA A 308 14.94 32.75 -17.69
N ARG A 309 15.08 33.77 -18.55
CA ARG A 309 16.01 34.90 -18.32
C ARG A 309 15.65 35.72 -17.06
N PRO A 310 14.38 36.01 -16.75
CA PRO A 310 14.01 36.64 -15.49
C PRO A 310 14.46 35.83 -14.26
N LEU A 311 14.46 34.49 -14.34
CA LEU A 311 14.93 33.61 -13.25
C LEU A 311 16.43 33.69 -12.99
N LEU A 312 17.22 34.00 -14.03
CA LEU A 312 18.67 34.15 -13.93
C LEU A 312 19.07 35.56 -13.44
N GLU A 313 18.22 36.55 -13.70
CA GLU A 313 18.50 37.97 -13.42
C GLU A 313 17.85 38.50 -12.13
N SER A 314 16.92 37.74 -11.53
CA SER A 314 16.19 38.13 -10.31
C SER A 314 16.58 37.26 -9.10
N ASP A 315 16.56 37.83 -7.90
CA ASP A 315 16.60 37.06 -6.66
C ASP A 315 15.40 36.09 -6.63
N ALA A 316 15.64 34.79 -6.48
CA ALA A 316 14.65 33.72 -6.66
C ALA A 316 13.37 33.84 -5.79
N GLY A 317 13.33 34.77 -4.82
CA GLY A 317 12.17 35.09 -4.00
C GLY A 317 11.23 36.16 -4.56
N SER A 318 11.57 36.88 -5.63
CA SER A 318 10.76 38.00 -6.16
C SER A 318 9.90 37.66 -7.37
N LEU A 319 10.14 36.52 -8.02
CA LEU A 319 9.35 36.07 -9.16
C LEU A 319 8.12 35.34 -8.62
N GLY A 320 6.96 35.96 -8.75
CA GLY A 320 5.64 35.47 -8.33
C GLY A 320 5.16 34.19 -9.04
N PHE A 321 6.04 33.21 -9.28
CA PHE A 321 5.65 31.86 -9.66
C PHE A 321 4.98 31.20 -8.47
N SER A 322 3.66 31.01 -8.56
CA SER A 322 2.96 30.07 -7.69
C SER A 322 3.42 28.66 -8.04
N ARG A 323 3.96 27.93 -7.06
CA ARG A 323 4.17 26.48 -7.19
C ARG A 323 2.84 25.83 -7.56
N GLY A 324 2.86 24.98 -8.58
CA GLY A 324 1.69 24.32 -9.14
C GLY A 324 0.98 25.09 -10.25
N ALA A 325 1.50 26.23 -10.70
CA ALA A 325 0.98 26.90 -11.89
C ALA A 325 1.19 26.05 -13.16
N MET A 326 0.32 26.20 -14.16
CA MET A 326 0.42 25.50 -15.45
C MET A 326 1.81 25.67 -16.10
N GLN A 327 2.44 26.85 -15.95
CA GLN A 327 3.77 27.11 -16.50
C GLN A 327 4.88 26.29 -15.84
N GLU A 328 4.74 25.88 -14.57
CA GLU A 328 5.65 24.92 -13.94
C GLU A 328 5.45 23.53 -14.57
N HIS A 329 4.20 23.12 -14.78
CA HIS A 329 3.86 21.84 -15.39
C HIS A 329 4.39 21.72 -16.82
N LEU A 330 4.13 22.70 -17.68
CA LEU A 330 4.61 22.71 -19.06
C LEU A 330 6.14 22.56 -19.13
N ARG A 331 6.88 23.25 -18.26
CA ARG A 331 8.33 23.08 -18.15
C ARG A 331 8.76 21.65 -17.87
N HIS A 332 8.11 21.02 -16.89
CA HIS A 332 8.44 19.65 -16.53
C HIS A 332 8.07 18.66 -17.64
N TRP A 333 6.96 18.88 -18.35
CA TRP A 333 6.52 18.03 -19.45
C TRP A 333 7.39 18.19 -20.70
N TRP A 334 7.75 19.41 -21.08
CA TRP A 334 8.59 19.65 -22.26
C TRP A 334 10.07 19.30 -22.04
N SER A 335 10.57 19.40 -20.80
CA SER A 335 11.93 18.94 -20.47
C SER A 335 12.01 17.44 -20.19
N ASN A 336 10.88 16.73 -20.22
CA ASN A 336 10.85 15.31 -19.97
C ASN A 336 11.35 14.52 -21.18
N GLU A 337 12.47 13.83 -21.02
CA GLU A 337 13.02 12.93 -22.05
C GLU A 337 12.29 11.58 -22.14
N GLY A 338 11.36 11.31 -21.22
CA GLY A 338 10.57 10.08 -21.23
C GLY A 338 9.61 10.06 -22.43
N PRO A 339 9.52 8.94 -23.17
CA PRO A 339 8.72 8.87 -24.39
C PRO A 339 7.22 8.75 -24.14
N SER A 340 6.79 8.58 -22.88
CA SER A 340 5.42 8.25 -22.50
C SER A 340 5.00 8.95 -21.22
N PHE A 341 3.69 9.08 -21.04
CA PHE A 341 3.04 9.54 -19.81
C PHE A 341 1.88 8.60 -19.44
N VAL A 342 1.43 8.67 -18.19
CA VAL A 342 0.30 7.92 -17.66
C VAL A 342 -0.91 8.84 -17.52
N ALA A 343 -2.07 8.40 -17.98
CA ALA A 343 -3.36 8.93 -17.59
C ALA A 343 -4.02 7.97 -16.58
N GLU A 344 -4.57 8.48 -15.50
CA GLU A 344 -5.11 7.69 -14.39
C GLU A 344 -6.45 8.27 -13.93
N VAL A 345 -7.38 7.41 -13.51
CA VAL A 345 -8.61 7.83 -12.82
C VAL A 345 -8.27 8.44 -11.47
N PHE A 346 -8.79 9.64 -11.20
CA PHE A 346 -8.60 10.28 -9.90
C PHE A 346 -9.17 9.43 -8.74
N ALA A 347 -8.37 9.28 -7.69
CA ALA A 347 -8.77 8.62 -6.45
C ALA A 347 -8.68 9.60 -5.28
N GLU A 348 -9.66 9.48 -4.38
CA GLU A 348 -9.79 10.28 -3.16
C GLU A 348 -9.56 9.40 -1.93
N SER A 349 -9.03 9.99 -0.88
CA SER A 349 -9.01 9.42 0.46
C SER A 349 -10.29 9.80 1.19
N MET A 350 -10.52 9.15 2.33
CA MET A 350 -11.38 9.74 3.35
C MET A 350 -10.84 11.12 3.75
N LEU A 351 -11.77 12.03 4.06
CA LEU A 351 -11.40 13.38 4.49
C LEU A 351 -10.71 13.34 5.86
N ILE A 352 -9.60 14.06 5.94
CA ILE A 352 -8.80 14.20 7.15
C ILE A 352 -9.05 15.58 7.73
N GLU A 353 -9.59 15.64 8.94
CA GLU A 353 -9.80 16.89 9.66
C GLU A 353 -8.50 17.36 10.32
N CYS A 354 -8.11 18.62 10.06
CA CYS A 354 -6.99 19.31 10.69
C CYS A 354 -7.40 20.76 10.93
N ASP A 355 -7.33 21.23 12.17
CA ASP A 355 -7.63 22.62 12.54
C ASP A 355 -8.98 23.13 12.02
N GLY A 356 -10.01 22.28 12.03
CA GLY A 356 -11.37 22.59 11.57
C GLY A 356 -11.54 22.64 10.04
N LYS A 357 -10.53 22.17 9.29
CA LYS A 357 -10.57 22.03 7.83
C LYS A 357 -10.47 20.57 7.42
N GLU A 358 -11.04 20.22 6.27
CA GLU A 358 -11.05 18.86 5.73
C GLU A 358 -10.12 18.74 4.51
N PHE A 359 -9.29 17.69 4.48
CA PHE A 359 -8.28 17.51 3.45
C PHE A 359 -8.38 16.13 2.79
N ASP A 360 -8.24 16.09 1.47
CA ASP A 360 -8.02 14.85 0.71
C ASP A 360 -6.52 14.47 0.76
N GLY A 361 -6.10 13.96 1.91
CA GLY A 361 -4.72 13.59 2.19
C GLY A 361 -4.22 12.41 1.35
N THR A 362 -2.90 12.33 1.17
CA THR A 362 -2.23 11.13 0.66
C THR A 362 -1.52 10.44 1.82
N MET A 363 -1.88 9.19 2.11
CA MET A 363 -1.16 8.39 3.09
C MET A 363 0.17 7.96 2.52
N ARG A 364 1.26 8.19 3.27
CA ARG A 364 2.56 7.60 2.98
C ARG A 364 2.85 6.52 3.99
N VAL A 365 3.13 5.32 3.51
CA VAL A 365 3.58 4.19 4.33
C VAL A 365 5.03 3.86 3.98
N SER A 366 5.82 3.51 5.00
CA SER A 366 7.22 3.09 4.86
C SER A 366 7.39 1.62 5.21
N PHE A 367 8.24 0.94 4.45
CA PHE A 367 8.54 -0.48 4.64
C PHE A 367 10.02 -0.78 4.36
N VAL A 368 10.50 -1.87 4.95
CA VAL A 368 11.81 -2.44 4.67
C VAL A 368 11.63 -3.84 4.11
N LEU A 369 12.36 -4.16 3.04
CA LEU A 369 12.42 -5.52 2.51
C LEU A 369 13.58 -6.27 3.15
N ARG A 370 13.33 -7.50 3.57
CA ARG A 370 14.37 -8.40 4.08
C ARG A 370 14.27 -9.75 3.41
N HIS A 371 15.37 -10.49 3.48
CA HIS A 371 15.35 -11.90 3.10
C HIS A 371 14.91 -12.73 4.31
N ARG A 372 13.89 -13.59 4.17
CA ARG A 372 13.33 -14.40 5.27
C ARG A 372 14.38 -15.27 5.98
N SER A 373 15.37 -15.76 5.26
CA SER A 373 16.45 -16.58 5.84
C SER A 373 17.50 -15.77 6.63
N GLY A 374 17.46 -14.44 6.54
CA GLY A 374 18.51 -13.54 7.03
C GLY A 374 19.83 -13.63 6.27
N LYS A 375 19.93 -14.48 5.23
CA LYS A 375 21.13 -14.64 4.40
C LYS A 375 20.87 -14.09 3.01
N ILE A 376 21.57 -13.02 2.67
CA ILE A 376 21.53 -12.41 1.34
C ILE A 376 22.66 -13.01 0.50
N LYS A 377 22.32 -13.68 -0.60
CA LYS A 377 23.32 -14.07 -1.60
C LYS A 377 23.60 -12.87 -2.51
N PRO A 378 24.85 -12.40 -2.63
CA PRO A 378 25.19 -11.34 -3.57
C PRO A 378 24.78 -11.73 -5.00
N GLY A 379 24.16 -10.79 -5.73
CA GLY A 379 23.80 -10.97 -7.14
C GLY A 379 22.50 -11.72 -7.41
N MET A 380 21.71 -12.10 -6.40
CA MET A 380 20.42 -12.75 -6.59
C MET A 380 19.28 -11.85 -6.11
N VAL A 381 18.31 -11.57 -6.98
CA VAL A 381 17.03 -10.98 -6.57
C VAL A 381 16.20 -12.10 -5.94
N PRO A 382 15.75 -11.98 -4.68
CA PRO A 382 14.99 -13.05 -4.03
C PRO A 382 13.66 -13.28 -4.74
N ALA A 383 13.16 -14.51 -4.70
CA ALA A 383 11.79 -14.77 -5.12
C ALA A 383 10.81 -14.04 -4.18
N PRO A 384 9.58 -13.70 -4.62
CA PRO A 384 8.58 -13.03 -3.77
C PRO A 384 8.38 -13.72 -2.42
N GLU A 385 8.31 -15.05 -2.41
CA GLU A 385 8.14 -15.87 -1.20
C GLU A 385 9.34 -15.84 -0.25
N ASP A 386 10.54 -15.47 -0.73
CA ASP A 386 11.75 -15.31 0.08
C ASP A 386 11.85 -13.91 0.70
N LEU A 387 10.99 -12.99 0.29
CA LEU A 387 10.92 -11.64 0.84
C LEU A 387 10.01 -11.56 2.06
N GLU A 388 10.43 -10.73 3.00
CA GLU A 388 9.70 -10.31 4.18
C GLU A 388 9.55 -8.78 4.12
N VAL A 389 8.37 -8.28 4.48
CA VAL A 389 8.04 -6.84 4.48
C VAL A 389 7.89 -6.40 5.93
N ASP A 390 8.86 -5.63 6.41
CA ASP A 390 8.83 -5.01 7.73
C ASP A 390 8.25 -3.60 7.60
N TRP A 391 7.01 -3.40 8.06
CA TRP A 391 6.36 -2.09 8.07
C TRP A 391 6.93 -1.21 9.18
N ILE A 392 7.29 0.03 8.83
CA ILE A 392 7.97 0.96 9.76
C ILE A 392 6.99 1.96 10.39
N GLY A 393 5.93 2.30 9.66
CA GLY A 393 4.96 3.32 10.03
C GLY A 393 4.38 4.00 8.80
N GLY A 394 3.43 4.89 9.03
CA GLY A 394 2.90 5.77 8.00
C GLY A 394 2.30 7.04 8.58
N TYR A 395 2.07 8.01 7.70
CA TYR A 395 1.56 9.33 8.05
C TYR A 395 0.75 9.90 6.87
N TRP A 396 -0.16 10.83 7.16
CA TRP A 396 -0.88 11.60 6.16
C TRP A 396 -0.03 12.77 5.69
N LYS A 397 0.13 12.92 4.37
CA LYS A 397 0.59 14.17 3.75
C LYS A 397 -0.65 14.98 3.42
N LEU A 398 -0.69 16.23 3.88
CA LEU A 398 -1.79 17.11 3.56
C LEU A 398 -1.52 17.88 2.25
N PRO A 399 -2.55 18.12 1.43
CA PRO A 399 -2.50 19.04 0.30
C PRO A 399 -2.25 20.49 0.76
N SER A 400 -2.08 21.42 -0.17
CA SER A 400 -1.78 22.82 0.17
C SER A 400 -3.00 23.56 0.68
N ASP A 401 -4.20 23.13 0.28
CA ASP A 401 -5.45 23.70 0.69
C ASP A 401 -6.48 22.61 1.01
N ASP A 402 -7.58 22.99 1.63
CA ASP A 402 -8.67 22.10 2.01
C ASP A 402 -9.63 21.81 0.85
N VAL A 403 -10.58 20.90 1.05
CA VAL A 403 -11.53 20.48 0.00
C VAL A 403 -12.43 21.60 -0.52
N SER A 404 -12.56 22.72 0.21
CA SER A 404 -13.35 23.87 -0.23
C SER A 404 -12.65 24.69 -1.31
N CYS A 405 -11.34 24.48 -1.51
CA CYS A 405 -10.58 25.14 -2.56
C CYS A 405 -11.13 24.75 -3.95
N PRO A 406 -11.39 25.71 -4.86
CA PRO A 406 -11.87 25.39 -6.21
C PRO A 406 -10.78 24.74 -7.07
N ASP A 407 -9.50 24.96 -6.72
CA ASP A 407 -8.38 24.34 -7.41
C ASP A 407 -8.20 22.89 -6.93
N VAL A 408 -8.59 21.94 -7.79
CA VAL A 408 -8.51 20.50 -7.53
C VAL A 408 -7.09 20.06 -7.19
N ARG A 409 -6.08 20.67 -7.80
CA ARG A 409 -4.68 20.33 -7.54
C ARG A 409 -4.29 20.76 -6.13
N LEU A 410 -4.61 21.99 -5.74
CA LEU A 410 -4.25 22.51 -4.42
C LEU A 410 -4.89 21.71 -3.28
N ARG A 411 -6.08 21.13 -3.50
CA ARG A 411 -6.78 20.30 -2.50
C ARG A 411 -6.52 18.79 -2.56
N SER A 412 -5.87 18.27 -3.60
CA SER A 412 -5.72 16.80 -3.79
C SER A 412 -4.26 16.34 -3.92
N VAL A 413 -3.36 17.21 -4.39
CA VAL A 413 -1.93 16.86 -4.56
C VAL A 413 -1.14 17.22 -3.31
N SER A 414 -0.86 16.21 -2.49
CA SER A 414 -0.15 16.40 -1.23
C SER A 414 1.38 16.45 -1.40
N ALA A 415 1.99 17.47 -0.79
CA ALA A 415 3.42 17.53 -0.58
C ALA A 415 3.72 17.77 0.90
N ALA A 416 4.73 17.08 1.45
CA ALA A 416 5.02 17.11 2.89
C ALA A 416 5.50 18.49 3.44
N ARG A 417 5.59 19.50 2.59
CA ARG A 417 5.94 20.90 2.92
C ARG A 417 4.78 21.88 2.69
N SER A 418 3.61 21.38 2.31
CA SER A 418 2.40 22.15 2.03
C SER A 418 1.68 22.49 3.34
N ALA A 419 0.50 21.92 3.62
CA ALA A 419 -0.22 22.15 4.87
C ALA A 419 0.29 21.30 6.06
N GLY A 420 1.27 20.43 5.85
CA GLY A 420 1.90 19.63 6.90
C GLY A 420 1.64 18.14 6.79
N THR A 421 1.77 17.44 7.92
CA THR A 421 1.57 16.00 8.02
C THR A 421 0.83 15.64 9.29
N LEU A 422 0.05 14.57 9.28
CA LEU A 422 -0.65 14.05 10.46
C LEU A 422 -0.36 12.58 10.69
N GLN A 423 -0.50 12.15 11.94
CA GLN A 423 -0.44 10.73 12.29
C GLN A 423 -1.61 9.97 11.68
N VAL A 424 -1.35 8.76 11.21
CA VAL A 424 -2.40 7.84 10.78
C VAL A 424 -2.84 7.03 12.00
N LYS A 425 -4.14 6.79 12.14
CA LYS A 425 -4.67 5.87 13.15
C LYS A 425 -4.07 4.48 12.94
N GLU A 426 -3.60 3.85 14.01
CA GLU A 426 -2.95 2.53 13.92
C GLU A 426 -3.81 1.50 13.17
N LEU A 427 -5.11 1.48 13.43
CA LEU A 427 -6.06 0.59 12.73
C LEU A 427 -6.02 0.76 11.20
N HIS A 428 -5.92 1.99 10.70
CA HIS A 428 -5.86 2.24 9.26
C HIS A 428 -4.51 1.80 8.67
N LEU A 429 -3.41 1.99 9.40
CA LEU A 429 -2.10 1.48 8.98
C LEU A 429 -2.11 -0.03 8.87
N GLN A 430 -2.69 -0.71 9.84
CA GLN A 430 -2.77 -2.16 9.86
C GLN A 430 -3.62 -2.71 8.69
N GLU A 431 -4.76 -2.08 8.36
CA GLU A 431 -5.55 -2.44 7.17
C GLU A 431 -4.73 -2.30 5.88
N VAL A 432 -4.01 -1.18 5.75
CA VAL A 432 -3.12 -0.94 4.61
C VAL A 432 -2.00 -1.98 4.55
N TYR A 433 -1.39 -2.33 5.68
CA TYR A 433 -0.32 -3.34 5.75
C TYR A 433 -0.81 -4.72 5.35
N ALA A 434 -2.03 -5.08 5.74
CA ALA A 434 -2.67 -6.34 5.36
C ALA A 434 -2.97 -6.38 3.87
N ALA A 435 -3.54 -5.31 3.32
CA ALA A 435 -3.86 -5.20 1.89
C ALA A 435 -2.60 -5.25 1.00
N LEU A 436 -1.51 -4.60 1.42
CA LEU A 436 -0.29 -4.46 0.62
C LEU A 436 0.72 -5.60 0.80
N GLY A 437 0.69 -6.37 1.90
CA GLY A 437 1.79 -7.27 2.27
C GLY A 437 2.27 -8.20 1.14
N ASP A 438 1.35 -8.94 0.54
CA ASP A 438 1.67 -9.89 -0.53
C ASP A 438 1.96 -9.18 -1.87
N SER A 439 1.31 -8.04 -2.14
CA SER A 439 1.55 -7.27 -3.37
C SER A 439 2.94 -6.65 -3.38
N MET A 440 3.44 -6.19 -2.24
CA MET A 440 4.80 -5.66 -2.09
C MET A 440 5.86 -6.74 -2.28
N GLN A 441 5.62 -7.96 -1.79
CA GLN A 441 6.52 -9.09 -2.06
C GLN A 441 6.59 -9.41 -3.54
N ARG A 442 5.47 -9.40 -4.26
CA ARG A 442 5.47 -9.63 -5.72
C ARG A 442 6.09 -8.48 -6.50
N LEU A 443 5.81 -7.25 -6.09
CA LEU A 443 6.30 -6.05 -6.75
C LEU A 443 7.84 -6.01 -6.75
N PHE A 444 8.45 -6.33 -5.62
CA PHE A 444 9.90 -6.27 -5.48
C PHE A 444 10.60 -7.63 -5.69
N GLY A 445 9.91 -8.76 -5.50
CA GLY A 445 10.47 -10.10 -5.67
C GLY A 445 10.51 -10.60 -7.11
N GLY A 446 11.38 -11.57 -7.40
CA GLY A 446 11.55 -12.16 -8.73
C GLY A 446 12.42 -11.32 -9.67
N ALA A 447 12.62 -11.79 -10.91
CA ALA A 447 13.47 -11.11 -11.88
C ALA A 447 13.01 -9.66 -12.15
N ALA A 448 13.95 -8.78 -12.50
CA ALA A 448 13.59 -7.48 -13.04
C ALA A 448 12.80 -7.68 -14.35
N PRO A 449 11.85 -6.78 -14.69
CA PRO A 449 11.25 -6.78 -16.01
C PRO A 449 12.36 -6.75 -17.06
N SER A 450 12.32 -7.67 -18.02
CA SER A 450 13.25 -7.66 -19.15
C SER A 450 13.08 -6.38 -19.95
N LEU A 451 14.12 -5.95 -20.68
CA LEU A 451 14.01 -4.80 -21.60
C LEU A 451 12.86 -5.02 -22.60
N GLU A 452 12.65 -6.25 -23.05
CA GLU A 452 11.54 -6.61 -23.94
C GLU A 452 10.18 -6.41 -23.26
N GLN A 453 10.01 -6.79 -21.99
CA GLN A 453 8.79 -6.49 -21.23
C GLN A 453 8.60 -4.98 -21.06
N LEU A 454 9.67 -4.24 -20.76
CA LEU A 454 9.63 -2.77 -20.67
C LEU A 454 9.29 -2.12 -22.02
N MET A 455 9.73 -2.71 -23.14
CA MET A 455 9.46 -2.20 -24.50
C MET A 455 8.08 -2.61 -25.03
N GLN A 456 7.60 -3.82 -24.76
CA GLN A 456 6.23 -4.26 -25.09
C GLN A 456 5.18 -3.45 -24.33
N TRP A 457 5.57 -2.90 -23.19
CA TRP A 457 4.78 -1.94 -22.45
C TRP A 457 4.70 -0.58 -23.19
N ASN A 458 5.63 -0.18 -24.04
CA ASN A 458 5.54 1.02 -24.90
C ASN A 458 5.13 0.70 -26.36
N PRO A 459 3.87 0.32 -26.67
CA PRO A 459 3.41 0.28 -28.06
C PRO A 459 3.21 1.68 -28.64
#